data_AF-A0A7D3Y1I5-F1
#
_entry.id   AF-A0A7D3Y1I5-F1
#
_cell.length_a   1.000
_cell.length_b   1.000
_cell.length_c   1.000
_cell.angle_alpha   90.00
_cell.angle_beta   90.00
_cell.angle_gamma   90.00
#
_symmetry.space_group_name_H-M   'P 1'
#
loop_
_entity.id
_entity.type
_entity.pdbx_description
1 polymer ?
#
loop_
_entity_poly.entity_id
_entity_poly.type
_entity_poly.pdbx_seq_one_letter_code
_entity_poly.pdbx_strand_id
1 'polypeptide(L)' 'MALEESSQTGDTIVKTNSLRFLVAERDQRAVDGVRIDVVSSLFGKRFHIQPPQSLPSSGC' A
#
# COMPACT_ATOMS: atom_id res chain seq x y z
N MET A 1 -6.75 -0.40 5.24
CA MET A 1 -6.32 0.91 4.70
C MET A 1 -7.43 1.91 5.04
N ALA A 2 -7.08 3.10 5.52
CA ALA A 2 -8.02 4.15 5.93
C ALA A 2 -7.60 5.49 5.29
N LEU A 3 -8.56 6.41 5.13
CA LEU A 3 -8.28 7.77 4.67
C LEU A 3 -7.91 8.62 5.89
N GLU A 4 -6.73 9.23 5.85
CA GLU A 4 -6.22 10.07 6.93
C GLU A 4 -5.93 11.47 6.40
N GLU A 5 -6.30 12.50 7.15
CA GLU A 5 -6.08 13.90 6.76
C GLU A 5 -4.63 14.34 7.02
N SER A 6 -3.92 13.71 7.96
CA SER A 6 -2.57 14.09 8.37
C SER A 6 -1.70 12.89 8.75
N SER A 7 -0.37 13.07 8.71
CA SER A 7 0.61 12.07 9.16
C SER A 7 0.84 12.15 10.66
N GLN A 8 1.02 11.00 11.29
CA GLN A 8 1.43 10.88 12.68
C GLN A 8 2.97 10.85 12.81
N THR A 9 3.48 11.10 14.02
CA THR A 9 4.91 10.98 14.31
C THR A 9 5.36 9.53 14.10
N GLY A 10 6.40 9.33 13.28
CA GLY A 10 6.91 7.99 12.93
C GLY A 10 6.33 7.41 11.63
N ASP A 11 5.33 8.06 11.04
CA ASP A 11 4.81 7.65 9.74
C ASP A 11 5.83 7.89 8.63
N THR A 12 6.02 6.89 7.78
CA THR A 12 6.73 7.05 6.52
C THR A 12 5.73 7.49 5.45
N ILE A 13 6.07 8.57 4.74
CA ILE A 13 5.24 9.11 3.66
C ILE A 13 5.75 8.61 2.32
N VAL A 14 4.96 7.80 1.63
CA VAL A 14 5.23 7.35 0.27
C VAL A 14 4.35 8.15 -0.70
N LYS A 15 4.98 8.95 -1.57
CA LYS A 15 4.27 9.78 -2.55
C LYS A 15 4.24 9.09 -3.91
N THR A 16 3.08 9.11 -4.55
CA THR A 16 2.91 8.79 -5.97
C THR A 16 2.38 10.03 -6.69
N ASN A 17 2.15 9.93 -8.01
CA ASN A 17 1.75 11.09 -8.82
C ASN A 17 0.51 11.82 -8.28
N SER A 18 -0.51 11.08 -7.82
CA SER A 18 -1.78 11.65 -7.39
C SER A 18 -2.22 11.25 -5.98
N LEU A 19 -1.45 10.39 -5.30
CA LEU A 19 -1.79 9.89 -3.97
C LEU A 19 -0.60 9.98 -3.02
N ARG A 20 -0.93 10.05 -1.74
CA ARG A 20 0.02 9.94 -0.64
C ARG A 20 -0.40 8.77 0.23
N PHE A 21 0.53 7.84 0.45
CA PHE A 21 0.35 6.76 1.42
C PHE A 21 1.11 7.10 2.69
N LEU A 22 0.44 6.89 3.82
CA LEU A 22 1.02 7.01 5.15
C LEU A 22 1.21 5.60 5.69
N VAL A 23 2.44 5.25 6.03
CA VAL A 23 2.80 3.92 6.54
C VAL A 23 3.27 4.08 7.98
N ALA A 24 2.44 3.60 8.92
CA ALA A 24 2.78 3.61 10.33
C ALA A 24 4.06 2.81 10.60
N GLU A 25 4.88 3.27 11.54
CA GLU A 25 6.18 2.66 11.87
C GLU A 25 6.09 1.14 12.10
N ARG A 26 5.06 0.71 12.84
CA ARG A 26 4.81 -0.71 13.14
C ARG A 26 4.57 -1.58 11.90
N ASP A 27 4.07 -0.98 10.82
CA ASP A 27 3.64 -1.67 9.61
C ASP A 27 4.72 -1.64 8.51
N GLN A 28 5.76 -0.81 8.66
CA GLN A 28 6.81 -0.61 7.65
C GLN A 28 7.46 -1.92 7.21
N ARG A 29 7.80 -2.80 8.15
CA ARG A 29 8.42 -4.10 7.83
C ARG A 29 7.49 -5.04 7.07
N ALA A 30 6.18 -4.97 7.31
CA ALA A 30 5.21 -5.85 6.67
C ALA A 30 4.92 -5.43 5.23
N VAL A 31 5.07 -4.14 4.92
CA VAL A 31 4.80 -3.58 3.59
C VAL A 31 6.06 -3.26 2.79
N ASP A 32 7.24 -3.61 3.32
CA ASP A 32 8.50 -3.41 2.62
C ASP A 32 8.53 -4.22 1.31
N GLY A 33 8.83 -3.54 0.21
CA GLY A 33 8.82 -4.10 -1.14
C GLY A 33 7.43 -4.46 -1.71
N VAL A 34 6.33 -4.18 -1.01
CA VAL A 34 4.97 -4.35 -1.53
C VAL A 34 4.70 -3.38 -2.68
N ARG A 35 4.03 -3.84 -3.72
CA ARG A 35 3.54 -3.00 -4.82
C ARG A 35 2.05 -2.82 -4.74
N ILE A 36 1.57 -1.60 -4.94
CA ILE A 36 0.14 -1.29 -4.92
C ILE A 36 -0.26 -0.72 -6.28
N ASP A 37 -1.18 -1.41 -6.95
CA ASP A 37 -1.77 -0.97 -8.22
C ASP A 37 -3.22 -0.53 -8.01
N VAL A 38 -3.72 0.38 -8.85
CA VAL A 38 -5.15 0.71 -8.91
C VAL A 38 -5.74 0.04 -10.14
N VAL A 39 -6.60 -0.95 -9.94
CA VAL A 39 -7.24 -1.70 -11.01
C VAL A 39 -8.68 -1.20 -11.18
N SER A 40 -9.04 -0.80 -12.40
CA SER A 40 -10.42 -0.46 -12.76
C SER A 40 -11.14 -1.71 -13.27
N SER A 41 -12.32 -1.99 -12.74
CA SER A 41 -13.17 -3.11 -13.15
C SER A 41 -14.60 -2.63 -13.38
N LEU A 42 -15.47 -3.52 -13.88
CA LEU A 42 -16.90 -3.24 -14.03
C LEU A 42 -17.58 -2.86 -12.70
N PHE A 43 -17.00 -3.24 -11.56
CA PHE A 43 -17.50 -2.92 -10.21
C PHE A 43 -16.83 -1.67 -9.59
N GLY A 44 -16.04 -0.93 -10.37
CA GLY A 44 -15.34 0.27 -9.93
C GLY A 44 -13.83 0.08 -9.77
N LYS A 45 -13.19 1.04 -9.09
CA LYS A 45 -11.74 1.07 -8.86
C LYS A 45 -11.41 0.40 -7.53
N ARG A 46 -10.39 -0.45 -7.53
CA ARG A 46 -9.87 -1.14 -6.35
C ARG A 46 -8.36 -1.05 -6.28
N PHE A 47 -7.83 -1.02 -5.06
CA PHE A 47 -6.40 -1.20 -4.83
C PHE A 47 -6.07 -2.69 -4.87
N HIS A 48 -5.05 -3.05 -5.63
CA HIS A 48 -4.51 -4.40 -5.72
C HIS A 48 -3.12 -4.38 -5.10
N ILE A 49 -2.92 -5.19 -4.05
CA ILE A 49 -1.68 -5.24 -3.27
C ILE A 49 -0.93 -6.50 -3.69
N GLN A 50 0.26 -6.33 -4.24
CA GLN A 50 1.14 -7.41 -4.64
C GLN A 50 2.28 -7.53 -3.60
N PRO A 51 2.54 -8.73 -3.07
CA PRO A 51 3.66 -8.93 -2.15
C PRO A 51 5.00 -8.67 -2.85
N PRO A 52 6.07 -8.36 -2.08
CA PRO A 52 7.42 -8.30 -2.62
C PRO A 52 7.79 -9.59 -3.35
N GLN A 53 8.56 -9.47 -4.43
CA GLN A 53 8.96 -10.60 -5.29
C GLN A 53 9.74 -11.71 -4.55
N SER A 54 10.28 -11.41 -3.36
CA SER A 54 10.96 -12.37 -2.50
C SER A 54 10.01 -13.32 -1.76
N LEU A 55 8.72 -13.00 -1.68
CA LEU A 55 7.73 -13.87 -1.06
C LEU A 55 7.22 -14.87 -2.11
N PRO A 56 7.27 -16.18 -1.82
CA PRO A 56 6.69 -17.16 -2.72
C PRO A 56 5.22 -16.85 -2.92
N SER A 57 4.78 -16.91 -4.18
CA SER A 57 3.36 -16.95 -4.54
C SER A 57 2.72 -18.14 -3.84
N SER A 58 2.20 -17.95 -2.63
CA SER A 58 1.33 -18.93 -2.00
C SER A 58 0.03 -18.91 -2.79
N GLY A 59 -0.19 -19.93 -3.63
CA GLY A 59 -1.47 -20.14 -4.28
C GLY A 59 -2.53 -20.30 -3.18
N CYS A 60 -3.44 -19.33 -3.11
CA CYS A 60 -4.63 -19.42 -2.28
C CYS A 60 -5.72 -20.15 -3.06
#